data_AF-A0A0B1RQH3-F1
#
_entry.id   AF-A0A0B1RQH3-F1
#
_cell.length_a   1.000
_cell.length_b   1.000
_cell.length_c   1.000
_cell.angle_alpha   90.00
_cell.angle_beta   90.00
_cell.angle_gamma   90.00
#
_symmetry.space_group_name_H-M   'P 1'
#
loop_
_entity.id
_entity.type
_entity.pdbx_description
1 polymer ?
#
loop_
_entity_poly.entity_id
_entity_poly.type
_entity_poly.pdbx_seq_one_letter_code
_entity_poly.pdbx_strand_id
1 'polypeptide(L)'
;MKLRKRTGYSYVNCRKALVQFGSENLEEAEKWLRERAKSEGWAKAAKLSSRATTQGLVAVKSYGSIGVIVEISCETDFVARGDSFKELLEMVTVSALAHAQINAVKNSSDKIVSMDLGR
;
A
#
# COMPACT_ATOMS: atom_id res chain seq x y z
N MET A 1 -4.59 13.98 21.95
CA MET A 1 -5.04 14.26 20.56
C MET A 1 -3.90 14.64 19.58
N LYS A 2 -2.78 15.22 20.04
CA LYS A 2 -1.61 15.58 19.21
C LYS A 2 -1.03 14.41 18.39
N LEU A 3 -0.86 13.23 19.00
CA LEU A 3 -0.33 12.03 18.32
C LEU A 3 -1.19 11.57 17.13
N ARG A 4 -2.53 11.61 17.27
CA ARG A 4 -3.45 11.27 16.18
C ARG A 4 -3.38 12.27 15.03
N LYS A 5 -3.31 13.57 15.33
CA LYS A 5 -3.16 14.60 14.29
C LYS A 5 -1.86 14.44 13.49
N ARG A 6 -0.78 14.01 14.17
CA ARG A 6 0.51 13.75 13.53
C ARG A 6 0.52 12.50 12.66
N THR A 7 -0.11 11.42 13.12
CA THR A 7 0.09 10.08 12.55
C THR A 7 -1.09 9.54 11.75
N GLY A 8 -2.29 10.10 11.92
CA GLY A 8 -3.50 9.62 11.26
C GLY A 8 -4.07 8.29 11.79
N TYR A 9 -3.39 7.59 12.70
CA TYR A 9 -3.88 6.32 13.26
C TYR A 9 -5.20 6.48 14.04
N SER A 10 -5.89 5.35 14.23
CA SER A 10 -7.16 5.32 14.96
C SER A 10 -7.01 5.89 16.38
N TYR A 11 -8.07 6.52 16.87
CA TYR A 11 -8.08 7.09 18.22
C TYR A 11 -7.72 6.05 19.29
N VAL A 12 -8.23 4.83 19.16
CA VAL A 12 -7.97 3.72 20.08
C VAL A 12 -6.49 3.36 20.10
N ASN A 13 -5.85 3.25 18.94
CA ASN A 13 -4.42 2.91 18.86
C ASN A 13 -3.56 4.04 19.42
N CYS A 14 -3.86 5.31 19.08
CA CYS A 14 -3.16 6.44 19.66
C CYS A 14 -3.34 6.51 21.18
N ARG A 15 -4.52 6.18 21.73
CA ARG A 15 -4.74 6.13 23.18
C ARG A 15 -3.91 5.03 23.84
N LYS A 16 -3.87 3.83 23.25
CA LYS A 16 -3.02 2.73 23.76
C LYS A 16 -1.55 3.11 23.79
N ALA A 17 -1.06 3.74 22.72
CA ALA A 17 0.32 4.22 22.65
C ALA A 17 0.61 5.26 23.75
N LEU A 18 -0.29 6.24 23.95
CA LEU A 18 -0.13 7.26 24.99
C LEU A 18 -0.23 6.71 26.41
N VAL A 19 -1.02 5.65 26.64
CA VAL A 19 -1.06 4.96 27.95
C VAL A 19 0.26 4.24 28.22
N GLN A 20 0.91 3.70 27.19
CA GLN A 20 2.14 2.93 27.34
C GLN A 20 3.40 3.81 27.46
N PHE A 21 3.49 4.91 26.71
CA PHE A 21 4.71 5.74 26.63
C PHE A 21 4.56 7.15 27.23
N GLY A 22 3.33 7.58 27.53
CA GLY A 22 3.06 8.95 28.02
C GLY A 22 2.96 10.00 26.90
N SER A 23 2.57 11.22 27.27
CA SER A 23 2.42 12.35 26.32
C SER A 23 3.73 12.98 25.88
N GLU A 24 4.79 12.81 26.67
CA GLU A 24 6.10 13.41 26.42
C GLU A 24 6.94 12.58 25.44
N ASN A 25 6.74 11.26 25.40
CA ASN A 25 7.50 10.34 24.53
C ASN A 25 6.78 10.05 23.22
N LEU A 26 6.47 11.09 22.44
CA LEU A 26 5.71 10.96 21.20
C LEU A 26 6.43 10.14 20.13
N GLU A 27 7.76 10.17 20.08
CA GLU A 27 8.57 9.43 19.09
C GLU A 27 8.49 7.92 19.33
N GLU A 28 8.65 7.47 20.57
CA GLU A 28 8.50 6.06 20.93
C GLU A 28 7.07 5.58 20.69
N ALA A 29 6.08 6.38 21.05
CA ALA A 29 4.67 6.09 20.79
C ALA A 29 4.38 5.96 19.27
N GLU A 30 4.99 6.82 18.44
CA GLU A 30 4.86 6.78 16.99
C GLU A 30 5.54 5.55 16.38
N LYS A 31 6.77 5.22 16.83
CA LYS A 31 7.47 4.01 16.43
C LYS A 31 6.66 2.76 16.74
N TRP A 32 6.15 2.67 17.97
CA TRP A 32 5.30 1.57 18.41
C TRP A 32 4.01 1.45 17.58
N LEU A 33 3.37 2.58 17.25
CA LEU A 33 2.19 2.60 16.38
C LEU A 33 2.51 2.04 14.99
N ARG A 34 3.66 2.38 14.42
CA ARG A 34 4.08 1.93 13.09
C ARG A 34 4.35 0.42 13.04
N GLU A 35 5.04 -0.11 14.05
CA GLU A 35 5.28 -1.56 14.18
C GLU A 35 3.97 -2.33 14.35
N ARG A 36 3.07 -1.80 15.19
CA ARG A 36 1.77 -2.40 15.44
C ARG A 36 0.86 -2.34 14.21
N ALA A 37 0.87 -1.23 13.47
CA ALA A 37 0.09 -1.08 12.25
C ALA A 37 0.46 -2.12 11.18
N LYS A 38 1.74 -2.50 11.10
CA LYS A 38 2.18 -3.58 10.21
C LYS A 38 1.51 -4.90 10.58
N SER A 39 1.63 -5.32 11.85
CA SER A 39 1.05 -6.59 12.33
C SER A 39 -0.49 -6.62 12.23
N GLU A 40 -1.16 -5.55 12.69
CA GLU A 40 -2.62 -5.42 12.61
C GLU A 40 -3.09 -5.36 11.15
N GLY A 41 -2.30 -4.75 10.26
CA GLY A 41 -2.54 -4.71 8.82
C GLY A 41 -2.58 -6.11 8.21
N TRP A 42 -1.56 -6.94 8.48
CA TRP A 42 -1.51 -8.32 7.98
C TRP A 42 -2.69 -9.17 8.48
N ALA A 43 -2.99 -9.09 9.78
CA ALA A 43 -4.13 -9.81 10.36
C ALA A 43 -5.46 -9.37 9.74
N LYS A 44 -5.63 -8.07 9.50
CA LYS A 44 -6.84 -7.52 8.88
C LYS A 44 -6.93 -7.91 7.40
N ALA A 45 -5.84 -7.85 6.65
CA ALA A 45 -5.82 -8.30 5.25
C ALA A 45 -6.25 -9.77 5.13
N ALA A 46 -5.69 -10.65 5.95
CA ALA A 46 -6.08 -12.07 5.98
C ALA A 46 -7.56 -12.28 6.32
N LYS A 47 -8.13 -11.44 7.21
CA LYS A 47 -9.55 -11.52 7.57
C LYS A 47 -10.48 -11.03 6.45
N LEU A 48 -10.00 -10.12 5.60
CA LEU A 48 -10.78 -9.47 4.55
C LEU A 48 -10.62 -10.13 3.17
N SER A 49 -9.65 -11.04 2.99
CA SER A 49 -9.31 -11.63 1.68
C SER A 49 -10.45 -12.40 1.00
N SER A 50 -11.44 -12.88 1.76
CA SER A 50 -12.59 -13.58 1.19
C SER A 50 -13.68 -12.64 0.64
N ARG A 51 -13.54 -11.32 0.83
CA ARG A 51 -14.51 -10.34 0.36
C ARG A 51 -14.33 -10.06 -1.12
N ALA A 52 -15.44 -9.78 -1.80
CA ALA A 52 -15.39 -9.43 -3.21
C ALA A 52 -14.83 -8.01 -3.41
N THR A 53 -13.83 -7.88 -4.27
CA THR A 53 -13.21 -6.61 -4.69
C THR A 53 -13.55 -6.35 -6.16
N THR A 54 -14.69 -5.70 -6.42
CA THR A 54 -15.20 -5.46 -7.79
C THR A 54 -14.93 -4.04 -8.30
N GLN A 55 -14.35 -3.18 -7.47
CA GLN A 55 -13.93 -1.82 -7.82
C GLN A 55 -12.40 -1.77 -7.85
N GLY A 56 -11.82 -0.69 -8.36
CA GLY A 56 -10.36 -0.57 -8.43
C GLY A 56 -9.89 0.51 -9.39
N LEU A 57 -8.59 0.52 -9.63
CA LEU A 57 -7.96 1.36 -10.64
C LEU A 57 -6.92 0.56 -11.41
N VAL A 58 -6.75 0.93 -12.68
CA VAL A 58 -5.69 0.42 -13.54
C VAL A 58 -4.73 1.57 -13.85
N ALA A 59 -3.44 1.33 -13.73
CA ALA A 59 -2.38 2.23 -14.15
C ALA A 59 -1.56 1.60 -15.27
N VAL A 60 -1.13 2.46 -16.20
CA VAL A 60 -0.24 2.09 -17.29
C VAL A 60 0.96 3.02 -17.24
N LYS A 61 2.16 2.45 -17.28
CA LYS A 61 3.40 3.23 -17.32
C LYS A 61 4.40 2.59 -18.27
N SER A 62 5.11 3.42 -19.03
CA SER A 62 6.09 2.95 -20.00
C SER A 62 7.37 3.76 -19.93
N TYR A 63 8.48 3.10 -20.27
CA TYR A 63 9.76 3.74 -20.47
C TYR A 63 10.49 3.06 -21.63
N GLY A 64 10.78 3.82 -22.69
CA GLY A 64 11.34 3.28 -23.92
C GLY A 64 10.41 2.23 -24.54
N SER A 65 10.94 1.02 -24.75
CA SER A 65 10.20 -0.12 -25.31
C SER A 65 9.54 -1.03 -24.26
N ILE A 66 9.54 -0.64 -22.98
CA ILE A 66 9.01 -1.43 -21.88
C ILE A 66 7.75 -0.75 -21.35
N GLY A 67 6.66 -1.50 -21.26
CA GLY A 67 5.40 -1.06 -20.68
C GLY A 67 4.95 -2.00 -19.57
N VAL A 68 4.36 -1.44 -18.52
CA VAL A 68 3.69 -2.18 -17.45
C VAL A 68 2.24 -1.71 -17.34
N ILE A 69 1.36 -2.65 -17.08
CA ILE A 69 -0.04 -2.43 -16.74
C ILE A 69 -0.24 -3.04 -15.35
N VAL A 70 -0.77 -2.26 -14.41
CA VAL A 70 -1.02 -2.70 -13.04
C VAL A 70 -2.48 -2.42 -12.72
N GLU A 71 -3.20 -3.44 -12.28
CA GLU A 71 -4.53 -3.31 -11.70
C GLU A 71 -4.45 -3.53 -10.19
N ILE A 72 -5.09 -2.67 -9.41
CA ILE A 72 -5.34 -2.91 -7.99
C ILE A 72 -6.84 -2.76 -7.74
N SER A 73 -7.44 -3.81 -7.17
CA SER A 73 -8.86 -3.87 -6.87
C SER A 73 -9.15 -3.59 -5.38
N CYS A 74 -10.35 -3.11 -5.08
CA CYS A 74 -10.87 -2.83 -3.75
C CYS A 74 -12.39 -3.06 -3.68
N GLU A 75 -12.96 -2.99 -2.47
CA GLU A 75 -14.39 -3.27 -2.26
C GLU A 75 -15.31 -2.18 -2.82
N THR A 76 -14.91 -0.90 -2.75
CA THR A 76 -15.78 0.25 -3.08
C THR A 76 -15.04 1.34 -3.85
N ASP A 77 -15.77 2.08 -4.68
CA ASP A 77 -15.20 3.16 -5.50
C ASP A 77 -14.74 4.36 -4.66
N PHE A 78 -15.33 4.60 -3.49
CA PHE A 78 -14.86 5.58 -2.52
C PHE A 78 -13.40 5.34 -2.11
N VAL A 79 -12.99 4.08 -1.93
CA VAL A 79 -11.60 3.73 -1.64
C VAL A 79 -10.72 3.96 -2.87
N ALA A 80 -11.16 3.51 -4.04
CA ALA A 80 -10.42 3.68 -5.30
C ALA A 80 -10.11 5.16 -5.61
N ARG A 81 -11.01 6.07 -5.29
CA ARG A 81 -10.85 7.52 -5.55
C ARG A 81 -9.97 8.23 -4.52
N GLY A 82 -9.65 7.59 -3.40
CA GLY A 82 -8.85 8.18 -2.32
C GLY A 82 -7.36 8.29 -2.68
N ASP A 83 -6.71 9.33 -2.17
CA ASP A 83 -5.32 9.63 -2.53
C ASP A 83 -4.34 8.55 -2.08
N SER A 84 -4.52 7.97 -0.88
CA SER A 84 -3.68 6.86 -0.42
C SER A 84 -3.76 5.61 -1.32
N PHE A 85 -4.90 5.37 -1.99
CA PHE A 85 -5.03 4.25 -2.93
C PHE A 85 -4.31 4.55 -4.24
N LYS A 86 -4.41 5.78 -4.74
CA LYS A 86 -3.66 6.24 -5.93
C LYS A 86 -2.16 6.25 -5.68
N GLU A 87 -1.71 6.69 -4.51
CA GLU A 87 -0.30 6.65 -4.10
C GLU A 87 0.23 5.21 -4.06
N LEU A 88 -0.56 4.27 -3.52
CA LEU A 88 -0.21 2.84 -3.56
C LEU A 88 -0.07 2.33 -4.99
N LEU A 89 -1.03 2.62 -5.86
CA LEU A 89 -1.00 2.21 -7.26
C LEU A 89 0.22 2.78 -8.00
N GLU A 90 0.55 4.05 -7.79
CA GLU A 90 1.75 4.66 -8.38
C GLU A 90 3.04 4.00 -7.87
N MET A 91 3.16 3.77 -6.56
CA MET A 91 4.32 3.09 -5.97
C MET A 91 4.52 1.69 -6.55
N VAL A 92 3.44 0.90 -6.66
CA VAL A 92 3.48 -0.44 -7.25
C VAL A 92 3.86 -0.37 -8.73
N THR A 93 3.25 0.55 -9.48
CA THR A 93 3.48 0.70 -10.92
C THR A 93 4.92 1.12 -11.23
N VAL A 94 5.48 2.05 -10.45
CA VAL A 94 6.90 2.44 -10.56
C VAL A 94 7.82 1.27 -10.23
N SER A 95 7.52 0.53 -9.17
CA SER A 95 8.32 -0.63 -8.76
C SER A 95 8.29 -1.75 -9.80
N ALA A 96 7.11 -2.01 -10.38
CA ALA A 96 6.93 -2.98 -11.45
C ALA A 96 7.71 -2.58 -12.72
N LEU A 97 7.66 -1.31 -13.11
CA LEU A 97 8.42 -0.80 -14.26
C LEU A 97 9.94 -0.93 -14.02
N ALA A 98 10.43 -0.55 -12.84
CA ALA A 98 11.84 -0.70 -12.48
C ALA A 98 12.29 -2.17 -12.51
N HIS A 99 11.45 -3.08 -12.00
CA HIS A 99 11.71 -4.52 -12.08
C HIS A 99 11.75 -5.02 -13.52
N ALA A 100 10.78 -4.61 -14.36
CA ALA A 100 10.73 -4.97 -15.77
C ALA A 100 11.96 -4.44 -16.54
N GLN A 101 12.42 -3.23 -16.26
CA GLN A 101 13.65 -2.66 -16.86
C GLN A 101 14.88 -3.53 -16.58
N ILE A 102 15.07 -3.97 -15.34
CA ILE A 102 16.23 -4.81 -14.96
C ILE A 102 16.20 -6.17 -15.68
N ASN A 103 15.01 -6.75 -15.87
CA ASN A 103 14.87 -8.10 -16.44
C ASN A 103 14.75 -8.12 -17.96
N ALA A 104 14.17 -7.10 -18.59
CA ALA A 104 14.10 -6.99 -20.05
C ALA A 104 15.49 -6.84 -20.70
N VAL A 105 16.46 -6.26 -19.99
CA VAL A 105 17.87 -6.25 -20.42
C VAL A 105 18.48 -7.67 -20.48
N LYS A 106 17.93 -8.61 -19.70
CA LYS A 106 18.42 -10.00 -19.63
C LYS A 106 17.72 -10.94 -20.62
N ASN A 107 16.45 -10.69 -20.92
CA ASN A 107 15.62 -11.55 -21.78
C ASN A 107 15.13 -10.76 -23.00
N SER A 108 15.78 -10.94 -24.14
CA SER A 108 15.55 -10.15 -25.37
C SER A 108 14.18 -10.38 -26.06
N SER A 109 13.37 -11.34 -25.57
CA SER A 109 12.21 -11.87 -26.33
C SER A 109 10.83 -11.65 -25.69
N ASP A 110 10.69 -11.34 -24.40
CA ASP A 110 9.37 -11.15 -23.77
C ASP A 110 9.11 -9.68 -23.44
N LYS A 111 8.21 -9.05 -24.22
CA LYS A 111 7.91 -7.61 -24.13
C LYS A 111 6.71 -7.26 -23.24
N ILE A 112 6.05 -8.26 -22.64
CA ILE A 112 4.89 -8.06 -21.76
C ILE A 112 5.12 -8.86 -20.48
N VAL A 113 5.33 -8.16 -19.36
CA VAL A 113 5.36 -8.76 -18.03
C VAL A 113 4.01 -8.48 -17.38
N SER A 114 3.14 -9.49 -17.29
CA SER A 114 1.92 -9.42 -16.51
C SER A 114 2.22 -9.81 -15.07
N MET A 115 1.98 -8.90 -14.12
CA MET A 115 2.11 -9.18 -12.69
C MET A 115 0.72 -9.10 -12.05
N ASP A 116 0.08 -10.25 -11.87
CA ASP A 116 -1.14 -10.36 -11.08
C ASP A 116 -0.72 -10.43 -9.60
N LEU A 117 -1.11 -9.42 -8.83
CA LEU A 117 -0.80 -9.35 -7.40
C LEU A 117 -1.70 -10.27 -6.56
N GLY A 118 -2.63 -11.00 -7.19
CA GLY A 118 -3.57 -11.88 -6.51
C GLY A 118 -4.63 -11.10 -5.72
N ARG A 119 -5.72 -11.79 -5.40
CA ARG A 119 -6.74 -11.31 -4.45
C ARG A 119 -6.31 -11.63 -3.01
#